data_AF-A0A9D9DKJ3-F1
#
_entry.id   AF-A0A9D9DKJ3-F1
#
_cell.length_a   1.000
_cell.length_b   1.000
_cell.length_c   1.000
_cell.angle_alpha   90.00
_cell.angle_beta   90.00
_cell.angle_gamma   90.00
#
_symmetry.space_group_name_H-M   'P 1'
#
loop_
_entity.id
_entity.type
_entity.pdbx_description
1 polymer ?
#
loop_
_entity_poly.entity_id
_entity_poly.type
_entity_poly.pdbx_seq_one_letter_code
_entity_poly.pdbx_strand_id
1 'polypeptide(L)'
;MYCNNNKSKQTIIRDKFNGMSYTDVLNKANFTYLGGCKNSTKELLSLKNGCLTYMLYLAPSNLSGYQVCPNDKYCKDLCLNGSGQNKMQIISKGIYESPINQARIKKTKLFYENREMFMYLLIHEIKRYRNTANKLGISFAVRLNGTSDLSPELFRFNGENILKIFPDIQFYDYTKVVPRLKLVEAYKNYDLTFSYNGHNWNDCETYLNNNGKISVVFENRIPKYYRGYKVNDANGYDMRFLDNKGEICGLKLHKVGSQYDKYGHYLGIGDTNFIVKDNDVNCIY
;
A
#
# COMPACT_ATOMS: atom_id res chain seq x y z
N MET A 1 -15.89 -29.80 1.02
CA MET A 1 -14.65 -30.17 1.74
C MET A 1 -13.80 -29.00 2.26
N TYR A 2 -14.23 -27.73 2.19
CA TYR A 2 -13.43 -26.55 2.62
C TYR A 2 -13.53 -26.18 4.12
N CYS A 3 -14.39 -26.83 4.92
CA CYS A 3 -14.59 -26.48 6.33
C CYS A 3 -13.52 -27.05 7.28
N ASN A 4 -12.85 -28.16 6.94
CA ASN A 4 -11.93 -28.83 7.88
C ASN A 4 -10.52 -28.21 7.94
N ASN A 5 -10.03 -27.59 6.87
CA ASN A 5 -8.68 -26.97 6.85
C ASN A 5 -8.59 -25.62 7.58
N ASN A 6 -9.72 -24.91 7.77
CA ASN A 6 -9.72 -23.62 8.48
C ASN A 6 -9.67 -23.79 10.00
N LYS A 7 -10.30 -24.84 10.56
CA LYS A 7 -10.24 -25.14 12.01
C LYS A 7 -8.83 -25.55 12.42
N SER A 8 -8.17 -26.42 11.67
CA SER A 8 -6.79 -26.88 11.97
C SER A 8 -5.78 -25.74 11.97
N LYS A 9 -5.81 -24.83 10.98
CA LYS A 9 -4.93 -23.66 10.94
C LYS A 9 -5.20 -22.66 12.08
N GLN A 10 -6.43 -22.57 12.61
CA GLN A 10 -6.77 -21.65 13.71
C GLN A 10 -6.28 -22.15 15.07
N THR A 11 -6.34 -23.47 15.31
CA THR A 11 -5.76 -24.11 16.50
C THR A 11 -4.24 -23.89 16.54
N ILE A 12 -3.54 -24.15 15.42
CA ILE A 12 -2.09 -23.93 15.31
C ILE A 12 -1.68 -22.48 15.60
N ILE A 13 -2.49 -21.51 15.16
CA ILE A 13 -2.25 -20.07 15.41
C ILE A 13 -2.41 -19.74 16.91
N ARG A 14 -3.40 -20.31 17.58
CA ARG A 14 -3.64 -20.07 19.02
C ARG A 14 -2.60 -20.75 19.90
N ASP A 15 -2.18 -21.95 19.55
CA ASP A 15 -1.20 -22.72 20.32
C ASP A 15 0.16 -22.02 20.36
N LYS A 16 0.56 -21.37 19.24
CA LYS A 16 1.78 -20.55 19.17
C LYS A 16 1.81 -19.33 20.08
N PHE A 17 0.64 -18.86 20.51
CA PHE A 17 0.49 -17.73 21.43
C PHE A 17 -0.03 -18.17 22.78
N ASN A 18 0.22 -19.42 23.18
CA ASN A 18 -0.19 -19.99 24.47
C ASN A 18 -1.69 -19.80 24.76
N GLY A 19 -2.54 -19.86 23.73
CA GLY A 19 -3.98 -19.66 23.86
C GLY A 19 -4.44 -18.20 23.95
N MET A 20 -3.54 -17.21 23.89
CA MET A 20 -3.90 -15.79 23.91
C MET A 20 -4.89 -15.44 22.80
N SER A 21 -5.90 -14.63 23.14
CA SER A 21 -6.84 -14.08 22.18
C SER A 21 -6.18 -12.97 21.35
N TYR A 22 -6.85 -12.56 20.27
CA TYR A 22 -6.44 -11.39 19.49
C TYR A 22 -6.28 -10.14 20.36
N THR A 23 -7.23 -9.89 21.25
CA THR A 23 -7.20 -8.72 22.14
C THR A 23 -6.03 -8.79 23.11
N ASP A 24 -5.69 -9.97 23.63
CA ASP A 24 -4.55 -10.15 24.55
C ASP A 24 -3.22 -9.84 23.85
N VAL A 25 -3.02 -10.39 22.65
CA VAL A 25 -1.82 -10.15 21.85
C VAL A 25 -1.72 -8.67 21.47
N LEU A 26 -2.84 -8.04 21.10
CA LEU A 26 -2.91 -6.64 20.73
C LEU A 26 -2.55 -5.72 21.91
N ASN A 27 -3.09 -6.00 23.11
CA ASN A 27 -2.80 -5.28 24.34
C ASN A 27 -1.34 -5.46 24.75
N LYS A 28 -0.81 -6.69 24.68
CA LYS A 28 0.60 -6.98 24.95
C LYS A 28 1.54 -6.22 24.03
N ALA A 29 1.17 -6.07 22.77
CA ALA A 29 1.91 -5.28 21.78
C ALA A 29 1.64 -3.77 21.89
N ASN A 30 0.69 -3.37 22.73
CA ASN A 30 0.21 -2.00 22.92
C ASN A 30 -0.24 -1.35 21.59
N PHE A 31 -1.05 -2.07 20.81
CA PHE A 31 -1.69 -1.54 19.59
C PHE A 31 -3.21 -1.47 19.76
N THR A 32 -3.87 -0.72 18.88
CA THR A 32 -5.33 -0.80 18.70
C THR A 32 -5.70 -1.64 17.48
N TYR A 33 -4.84 -1.66 16.46
CA TYR A 33 -4.92 -2.50 15.25
C TYR A 33 -3.61 -2.37 14.46
N LEU A 34 -3.31 -3.33 13.58
CA LEU A 34 -2.23 -3.22 12.59
C LEU A 34 -2.71 -2.52 11.31
N GLY A 35 -3.73 -3.04 10.67
CA GLY A 35 -4.39 -2.42 9.53
C GLY A 35 -5.89 -2.31 9.73
N GLY A 36 -6.56 -1.75 8.74
CA GLY A 36 -8.00 -1.62 8.82
C GLY A 36 -8.62 -1.40 7.46
N CYS A 37 -9.94 -1.25 7.49
CA CYS A 37 -10.72 -0.86 6.32
C CYS A 37 -11.36 0.50 6.63
N LYS A 38 -11.63 1.29 5.59
CA LYS A 38 -12.35 2.58 5.71
C LYS A 38 -11.58 3.65 6.48
N ASN A 39 -10.25 3.54 6.53
CA ASN A 39 -9.38 4.48 7.25
C ASN A 39 -8.90 5.65 6.37
N SER A 40 -9.06 5.54 5.05
CA SER A 40 -8.69 6.56 4.07
C SER A 40 -9.82 6.83 3.07
N THR A 41 -9.76 8.00 2.43
CA THR A 41 -10.69 8.38 1.36
C THR A 41 -10.75 7.34 0.25
N LYS A 42 -9.60 6.76 -0.11
CA LYS A 42 -9.49 5.73 -1.14
C LYS A 42 -10.21 4.44 -0.77
N GLU A 43 -10.09 3.99 0.50
CA GLU A 43 -10.82 2.82 0.98
C GLU A 43 -12.34 3.06 1.04
N LEU A 44 -12.76 4.28 1.41
CA LEU A 44 -14.18 4.66 1.37
C LEU A 44 -14.73 4.66 -0.06
N LEU A 45 -13.92 5.07 -1.04
CA LEU A 45 -14.30 5.03 -2.46
C LEU A 45 -14.32 3.60 -2.99
N SER A 46 -13.38 2.73 -2.60
CA SER A 46 -13.47 1.29 -2.91
C SER A 46 -14.74 0.66 -2.34
N LEU A 47 -15.11 0.99 -1.09
CA LEU A 47 -16.33 0.49 -0.46
C LEU A 47 -17.58 0.92 -1.21
N LYS A 48 -17.65 2.19 -1.65
CA LYS A 48 -18.75 2.69 -2.48
C LYS A 48 -18.87 1.95 -3.82
N ASN A 49 -17.78 1.37 -4.30
CA ASN A 49 -17.71 0.58 -5.52
C ASN A 49 -17.73 -0.94 -5.25
N GLY A 50 -18.29 -1.37 -4.10
CA GLY A 50 -18.57 -2.78 -3.85
C GLY A 50 -17.36 -3.62 -3.41
N CYS A 51 -16.31 -2.99 -2.87
CA CYS A 51 -15.16 -3.72 -2.33
C CYS A 51 -14.70 -3.17 -0.98
N LEU A 52 -14.64 -4.06 0.01
CA LEU A 52 -13.99 -3.79 1.28
C LEU A 52 -12.48 -4.01 1.12
N THR A 53 -11.70 -2.94 1.22
CA THR A 53 -10.24 -3.01 1.15
C THR A 53 -9.65 -2.94 2.55
N TYR A 54 -8.86 -3.94 2.93
CA TYR A 54 -7.96 -3.86 4.08
C TYR A 54 -6.62 -3.28 3.66
N MET A 55 -6.16 -2.24 4.35
CA MET A 55 -4.88 -1.60 4.07
C MET A 55 -3.98 -1.55 5.31
N LEU A 56 -2.71 -1.88 5.11
CA LEU A 56 -1.66 -1.77 6.12
C LEU A 56 -0.76 -0.57 5.82
N TYR A 57 -0.62 0.32 6.80
CA TYR A 57 0.29 1.46 6.73
C TYR A 57 1.49 1.24 7.67
N LEU A 58 2.68 1.14 7.07
CA LEU A 58 3.98 1.10 7.76
C LEU A 58 4.70 2.46 7.59
N ALA A 59 5.72 2.72 8.40
CA ALA A 59 6.53 3.93 8.30
C ALA A 59 7.35 3.87 7.01
N PRO A 60 7.27 4.87 6.11
CA PRO A 60 7.93 4.83 4.82
C PRO A 60 9.46 4.90 4.94
N SER A 61 10.15 4.51 3.86
CA SER A 61 11.60 4.65 3.76
C SER A 61 12.29 4.01 4.97
N ASN A 62 13.18 4.75 5.62
CA ASN A 62 13.86 4.38 6.85
C ASN A 62 13.32 5.12 8.09
N LEU A 63 12.09 5.67 8.04
CA LEU A 63 11.55 6.52 9.12
C LEU A 63 11.48 5.79 10.48
N SER A 64 11.31 4.46 10.49
CA SER A 64 11.33 3.67 11.73
C SER A 64 12.73 3.21 12.16
N GLY A 65 13.77 3.50 11.39
CA GLY A 65 15.10 2.89 11.47
C GLY A 65 15.28 1.64 10.61
N TYR A 66 14.21 1.10 10.02
CA TYR A 66 14.27 -0.05 9.09
C TYR A 66 13.87 0.41 7.69
N GLN A 67 14.60 -0.01 6.65
CA GLN A 67 14.28 0.31 5.26
C GLN A 67 13.14 -0.58 4.74
N VAL A 68 11.99 0.03 4.42
CA VAL A 68 10.80 -0.65 3.86
C VAL A 68 10.47 -0.28 2.42
N CYS A 69 11.15 0.72 1.85
CA CYS A 69 11.00 1.19 0.47
C CYS A 69 12.37 1.21 -0.24
N PRO A 70 12.84 0.10 -0.83
CA PRO A 70 14.20 0.00 -1.35
C PRO A 70 14.53 0.97 -2.50
N ASN A 71 13.52 1.41 -3.26
CA ASN A 71 13.68 2.30 -4.42
C ASN A 71 13.02 3.68 -4.18
N ASP A 72 13.23 4.25 -2.98
CA ASP A 72 12.58 5.50 -2.53
C ASP A 72 13.32 6.79 -2.91
N LYS A 73 14.55 6.71 -3.42
CA LYS A 73 15.46 7.85 -3.70
C LYS A 73 14.74 9.08 -4.28
N TYR A 74 13.88 8.89 -5.28
CA TYR A 74 13.24 9.98 -6.02
C TYR A 74 11.84 10.34 -5.52
N CYS A 75 11.26 9.57 -4.59
CA CYS A 75 9.90 9.82 -4.07
C CYS A 75 9.84 10.01 -2.56
N LYS A 76 10.97 9.92 -1.84
CA LYS A 76 11.05 10.02 -0.38
C LYS A 76 10.54 11.36 0.13
N ASP A 77 11.01 12.46 -0.45
CA ASP A 77 10.66 13.82 -0.02
C ASP A 77 9.23 14.21 -0.38
N LEU A 78 8.65 13.50 -1.36
CA LEU A 78 7.28 13.65 -1.85
C LEU A 78 6.38 12.49 -1.41
N CYS A 79 6.77 11.75 -0.38
CA CYS A 79 6.09 10.53 0.00
C CYS A 79 4.64 10.80 0.42
N LEU A 80 3.69 10.05 -0.16
CA LEU A 80 2.27 10.15 0.13
C LEU A 80 1.94 9.96 1.62
N ASN A 81 2.84 9.33 2.40
CA ASN A 81 2.78 9.30 3.87
C ASN A 81 2.52 10.69 4.45
N GLY A 82 3.13 11.74 3.89
CA GLY A 82 3.00 13.12 4.37
C GLY A 82 1.77 13.86 3.87
N SER A 83 0.83 13.20 3.18
CA SER A 83 -0.40 13.81 2.65
C SER A 83 -1.60 13.66 3.60
N GLY A 84 -2.76 14.18 3.19
CA GLY A 84 -4.03 13.99 3.89
C GLY A 84 -4.02 14.46 5.34
N GLN A 85 -4.59 13.66 6.24
CA GLN A 85 -4.61 13.98 7.68
C GLN A 85 -3.20 14.03 8.29
N ASN A 86 -2.28 13.17 7.82
CA ASN A 86 -0.91 13.16 8.35
C ASN A 86 -0.14 14.43 7.98
N LYS A 87 -0.46 15.06 6.84
CA LYS A 87 0.08 16.38 6.50
C LYS A 87 -0.10 17.38 7.63
N MET A 88 -1.33 17.50 8.14
CA MET A 88 -1.66 18.45 9.20
C MET A 88 -0.92 18.13 10.51
N GLN A 89 -0.76 16.85 10.83
CA GLN A 89 0.00 16.43 12.01
C GLN A 89 1.50 16.70 11.86
N ILE A 90 2.06 16.49 10.67
CA ILE A 90 3.46 16.79 10.38
C ILE A 90 3.73 18.30 10.47
N ILE A 91 2.86 19.13 9.90
CA ILE A 91 3.02 20.60 9.97
C ILE A 91 2.96 21.09 11.42
N SER A 92 2.04 20.56 12.22
CA SER A 92 1.83 21.02 13.61
C SER A 92 2.80 20.44 14.64
N LYS A 93 3.26 19.20 14.46
CA LYS A 93 4.07 18.48 15.47
C LYS A 93 5.45 18.04 14.97
N GLY A 94 5.67 18.08 13.66
CA GLY A 94 6.83 17.46 13.02
C GLY A 94 6.60 15.99 12.66
N ILE A 95 7.49 15.45 11.82
CA ILE A 95 7.33 14.10 11.26
C ILE A 95 7.40 13.00 12.31
N TYR A 96 8.28 13.11 13.31
CA TYR A 96 8.48 12.07 14.32
C TYR A 96 7.44 12.11 15.44
N GLU A 97 6.94 13.29 15.80
CA GLU A 97 5.97 13.47 16.88
C GLU A 97 4.50 13.42 16.41
N SER A 98 4.28 13.28 15.10
CA SER A 98 2.94 13.01 14.55
C SER A 98 2.42 11.65 15.06
N PRO A 99 1.25 11.60 15.74
CA PRO A 99 0.66 10.35 16.22
C PRO A 99 0.50 9.28 15.13
N ILE A 100 0.16 9.69 13.90
CA ILE A 100 0.05 8.76 12.76
C ILE A 100 1.42 8.15 12.42
N ASN A 101 2.48 8.95 12.40
CA ASN A 101 3.83 8.44 12.12
C ASN A 101 4.35 7.58 13.28
N GLN A 102 4.11 7.96 14.54
CA GLN A 102 4.46 7.13 15.71
C GLN A 102 3.79 5.75 15.63
N ALA A 103 2.49 5.69 15.28
CA ALA A 103 1.79 4.44 15.08
C ALA A 103 2.40 3.60 13.94
N ARG A 104 2.70 4.23 12.79
CA ARG A 104 3.35 3.58 11.64
C ARG A 104 4.76 3.07 11.98
N ILE A 105 5.56 3.84 12.73
CA ILE A 105 6.89 3.47 13.21
C ILE A 105 6.78 2.24 14.10
N LYS A 106 5.86 2.25 15.07
CA LYS A 106 5.64 1.13 15.99
C LYS A 106 5.24 -0.15 15.24
N LYS A 107 4.33 -0.06 14.27
CA LYS A 107 3.92 -1.20 13.42
C LYS A 107 5.11 -1.77 12.64
N THR A 108 5.96 -0.90 12.12
CA THR A 108 7.15 -1.29 11.35
C THR A 108 8.17 -1.98 12.24
N LYS A 109 8.44 -1.43 13.43
CA LYS A 109 9.28 -2.07 14.44
C LYS A 109 8.75 -3.45 14.82
N LEU A 110 7.45 -3.60 15.09
CA LEU A 110 6.85 -4.90 15.35
C LEU A 110 7.09 -5.89 14.20
N PHE A 111 6.98 -5.45 12.94
CA PHE A 111 7.24 -6.31 11.78
C PHE A 111 8.67 -6.86 11.75
N TYR A 112 9.68 -6.08 12.17
CA TYR A 112 11.09 -6.54 12.16
C TYR A 112 11.53 -7.21 13.46
N GLU A 113 11.08 -6.68 14.60
CA GLU A 113 11.51 -7.11 15.94
C GLU A 113 10.70 -8.29 16.46
N ASN A 114 9.43 -8.45 16.05
CA ASN A 114 8.57 -9.57 16.42
C ASN A 114 7.62 -9.96 15.27
N ARG A 115 8.21 -10.55 14.22
CA ARG A 115 7.48 -10.97 13.00
C ARG A 115 6.32 -11.92 13.30
N GLU A 116 6.48 -12.83 14.26
CA GLU A 116 5.43 -13.80 14.57
C GLU A 116 4.18 -13.12 15.13
N MET A 117 4.35 -12.22 16.10
CA MET A 117 3.27 -11.43 16.67
C MET A 117 2.61 -10.52 15.64
N PHE A 118 3.41 -9.88 14.79
CA PHE A 118 2.90 -9.08 13.68
C PHE A 118 1.98 -9.90 12.75
N MET A 119 2.45 -11.08 12.35
CA MET A 119 1.73 -11.94 11.41
C MET A 119 0.47 -12.54 12.03
N TYR A 120 0.49 -12.88 13.32
CA TYR A 120 -0.71 -13.32 14.04
C TYR A 120 -1.82 -12.26 13.98
N LEU A 121 -1.49 -11.02 14.32
CA LEU A 121 -2.43 -9.90 14.30
C LEU A 121 -2.95 -9.63 12.88
N LEU A 122 -2.05 -9.58 11.89
CA LEU A 122 -2.39 -9.35 10.48
C LEU A 122 -3.35 -10.43 9.94
N ILE A 123 -3.04 -11.70 10.17
CA ILE A 123 -3.87 -12.83 9.72
C ILE A 123 -5.25 -12.79 10.37
N HIS A 124 -5.32 -12.47 11.67
CA HIS A 124 -6.58 -12.35 12.39
C HIS A 124 -7.44 -11.20 11.82
N GLU A 125 -6.85 -10.03 11.59
CA GLU A 125 -7.54 -8.87 11.02
C GLU A 125 -8.05 -9.15 9.60
N ILE A 126 -7.23 -9.74 8.73
CA ILE A 126 -7.63 -10.13 7.36
C ILE A 126 -8.83 -11.09 7.41
N LYS A 127 -8.78 -12.14 8.25
CA LYS A 127 -9.91 -13.08 8.41
C LYS A 127 -11.18 -12.38 8.88
N ARG A 128 -11.05 -11.48 9.86
CA ARG A 128 -12.17 -10.71 10.40
C ARG A 128 -12.83 -9.87 9.32
N TYR A 129 -12.05 -9.11 8.55
CA TYR A 129 -12.60 -8.24 7.50
C TYR A 129 -13.11 -9.02 6.28
N ARG A 130 -12.50 -10.15 5.92
CA ARG A 130 -13.07 -11.08 4.92
C ARG A 130 -14.48 -11.54 5.34
N ASN A 131 -14.64 -11.94 6.60
CA ASN A 131 -15.96 -12.35 7.10
C ASN A 131 -16.97 -11.19 7.09
N THR A 132 -16.52 -9.96 7.38
CA THR A 132 -17.36 -8.76 7.25
C THR A 132 -17.79 -8.53 5.80
N ALA A 133 -16.88 -8.62 4.83
CA ALA A 133 -17.22 -8.47 3.41
C ALA A 133 -18.22 -9.53 2.94
N ASN A 134 -18.03 -10.79 3.35
CA ASN A 134 -18.96 -11.89 3.04
C ASN A 134 -20.37 -11.63 3.59
N LYS A 135 -20.48 -11.13 4.83
CA LYS A 135 -21.79 -10.77 5.42
C LYS A 135 -22.47 -9.62 4.69
N LEU A 136 -21.68 -8.70 4.12
CA LEU A 136 -22.16 -7.57 3.36
C LEU A 136 -22.44 -7.91 1.88
N GLY A 137 -22.06 -9.12 1.42
CA GLY A 137 -22.20 -9.51 0.01
C GLY A 137 -21.31 -8.72 -0.95
N ILE A 138 -20.16 -8.22 -0.50
CA ILE A 138 -19.23 -7.42 -1.30
C ILE A 138 -17.85 -8.07 -1.42
N SER A 139 -17.07 -7.62 -2.41
CA SER A 139 -15.71 -8.12 -2.62
C SER A 139 -14.77 -7.74 -1.46
N PHE A 140 -13.69 -8.50 -1.27
CA PHE A 140 -12.65 -8.21 -0.30
C PHE A 140 -11.27 -8.23 -0.94
N ALA A 141 -10.46 -7.20 -0.68
CA ALA A 141 -9.09 -7.11 -1.17
C ALA A 141 -8.13 -6.60 -0.09
N VAL A 142 -6.84 -6.92 -0.23
CA VAL A 142 -5.79 -6.57 0.73
C VAL A 142 -4.66 -5.81 0.02
N ARG A 143 -4.32 -4.65 0.57
CA ARG A 143 -3.09 -3.91 0.23
C ARG A 143 -2.14 -3.90 1.42
N LEU A 144 -1.05 -4.65 1.30
CA LEU A 144 -0.06 -4.77 2.38
C LEU A 144 0.81 -3.53 2.48
N ASN A 145 0.96 -2.81 1.37
CA ASN A 145 1.86 -1.69 1.21
C ASN A 145 1.10 -0.39 0.97
N GLY A 146 0.59 0.23 2.04
CA GLY A 146 -0.03 1.57 1.98
C GLY A 146 1.01 2.68 1.80
N THR A 147 2.06 2.68 2.62
CA THR A 147 3.18 3.66 2.59
C THR A 147 4.55 2.99 2.65
N SER A 148 4.60 1.68 2.47
CA SER A 148 5.82 0.87 2.31
C SER A 148 5.91 0.33 0.89
N ASP A 149 6.99 -0.39 0.59
CA ASP A 149 7.14 -1.18 -0.63
C ASP A 149 7.94 -2.45 -0.24
N LEU A 150 7.33 -3.33 0.55
CA LEU A 150 7.87 -4.62 0.99
C LEU A 150 7.35 -5.76 0.12
N SER A 151 8.17 -6.77 -0.15
CA SER A 151 7.71 -7.97 -0.85
C SER A 151 6.65 -8.70 -0.01
N PRO A 152 5.50 -9.12 -0.59
CA PRO A 152 4.51 -9.93 0.11
C PRO A 152 5.11 -11.27 0.61
N GLU A 153 6.19 -11.74 0.00
CA GLU A 153 6.90 -12.96 0.42
C GLU A 153 7.62 -12.84 1.77
N LEU A 154 7.80 -11.62 2.29
CA LEU A 154 8.31 -11.39 3.64
C LEU A 154 7.24 -11.62 4.71
N PHE A 155 5.96 -11.51 4.36
CA PHE A 155 4.85 -11.71 5.29
C PHE A 155 4.62 -13.22 5.46
N ARG A 156 5.49 -13.87 6.24
CA ARG A 156 5.49 -15.33 6.42
C ARG A 156 4.96 -15.75 7.79
N PHE A 157 4.17 -16.81 7.78
CA PHE A 157 3.71 -17.48 8.98
C PHE A 157 3.71 -18.99 8.74
N ASN A 158 4.38 -19.74 9.62
CA ASN A 158 4.52 -21.20 9.53
C ASN A 158 5.03 -21.70 8.16
N GLY A 159 6.08 -21.06 7.64
CA GLY A 159 6.73 -21.46 6.38
C GLY A 159 6.04 -20.96 5.10
N GLU A 160 4.76 -20.59 5.16
CA GLU A 160 4.02 -20.03 4.03
C GLU A 160 4.05 -18.49 4.05
N ASN A 161 4.06 -17.87 2.86
CA ASN A 161 3.83 -16.44 2.74
C ASN A 161 2.33 -16.11 2.68
N ILE A 162 1.99 -14.86 2.92
CA ILE A 162 0.61 -14.37 3.04
C ILE A 162 -0.27 -14.65 1.82
N LEU A 163 0.31 -14.65 0.61
CA LEU A 163 -0.42 -14.95 -0.62
C LEU A 163 -0.85 -16.42 -0.67
N LYS A 164 0.00 -17.34 -0.17
CA LYS A 164 -0.33 -18.77 -0.02
C LYS A 164 -1.26 -19.06 1.15
N ILE A 165 -1.18 -18.27 2.22
CA ILE A 165 -2.07 -18.39 3.38
C ILE A 165 -3.53 -18.06 2.99
N PHE A 166 -3.71 -17.12 2.06
CA PHE A 166 -5.01 -16.64 1.59
C PHE A 166 -5.14 -16.70 0.07
N PRO A 167 -5.14 -17.89 -0.54
CA PRO A 167 -5.16 -18.04 -2.00
C PRO A 167 -6.47 -17.56 -2.64
N ASP A 168 -7.53 -17.39 -1.84
CA ASP A 168 -8.86 -16.91 -2.24
C ASP A 168 -9.03 -15.39 -2.14
N ILE A 169 -8.07 -14.66 -1.58
CA ILE A 169 -8.16 -13.21 -1.37
C ILE A 169 -7.33 -12.48 -2.42
N GLN A 170 -7.91 -11.47 -3.07
CA GLN A 170 -7.17 -10.57 -3.94
C GLN A 170 -6.22 -9.69 -3.14
N PHE A 171 -4.93 -9.82 -3.37
CA PHE A 171 -3.90 -8.90 -2.93
C PHE A 171 -3.50 -7.97 -4.06
N TYR A 172 -3.16 -6.73 -3.72
CA TYR A 172 -2.58 -5.82 -4.70
C TYR A 172 -1.68 -4.80 -4.04
N ASP A 173 -0.64 -4.36 -4.73
CA ASP A 173 0.27 -3.32 -4.26
C ASP A 173 0.79 -2.45 -5.41
N TYR A 174 1.45 -1.35 -5.04
CA TYR A 174 2.28 -0.57 -5.94
C TYR A 174 3.74 -0.88 -5.65
N THR A 175 4.59 -0.95 -6.67
CA THR A 175 6.02 -1.18 -6.45
C THR A 175 6.91 -0.46 -7.43
N LYS A 176 8.12 -0.10 -6.99
CA LYS A 176 9.21 0.37 -7.86
C LYS A 176 10.28 -0.70 -8.07
N VAL A 177 10.06 -1.92 -7.60
CA VAL A 177 11.06 -3.00 -7.55
C VAL A 177 10.80 -4.02 -8.65
N VAL A 178 11.59 -3.95 -9.73
CA VAL A 178 11.43 -4.79 -10.93
C VAL A 178 11.34 -6.29 -10.64
N PRO A 179 12.18 -6.89 -9.76
CA PRO A 179 12.05 -8.32 -9.44
C PRO A 179 10.67 -8.76 -8.91
N ARG A 180 9.85 -7.84 -8.35
CA ARG A 180 8.53 -8.17 -7.82
C ARG A 180 7.48 -8.45 -8.90
N LEU A 181 7.72 -8.01 -10.14
CA LEU A 181 6.81 -8.27 -11.24
C LEU A 181 6.64 -9.77 -11.50
N LYS A 182 7.68 -10.58 -11.22
CA LYS A 182 7.62 -12.05 -11.28
C LYS A 182 6.63 -12.68 -10.30
N LEU A 183 6.26 -11.97 -9.23
CA LEU A 183 5.30 -12.47 -8.24
C LEU A 183 3.87 -12.50 -8.78
N VAL A 184 3.54 -11.65 -9.75
CA VAL A 184 2.20 -11.65 -10.40
C VAL A 184 1.98 -12.95 -11.16
N GLU A 185 3.03 -13.48 -11.80
CA GLU A 185 2.98 -14.77 -12.48
C GLU A 185 2.93 -15.94 -11.48
N ALA A 186 3.67 -15.83 -10.38
CA ALA A 186 3.74 -16.87 -9.36
C ALA A 186 2.47 -17.00 -8.50
N TYR A 187 1.70 -15.92 -8.32
CA TYR A 187 0.54 -15.86 -7.44
C TYR A 187 -0.66 -15.25 -8.16
N LYS A 188 -1.61 -16.10 -8.58
CA LYS A 188 -2.83 -15.66 -9.31
C LYS A 188 -3.70 -14.68 -8.52
N ASN A 189 -3.58 -14.66 -7.20
CA ASN A 189 -4.31 -13.77 -6.31
C ASN A 189 -3.54 -12.48 -5.99
N TYR A 190 -2.51 -12.12 -6.78
CA TYR A 190 -1.72 -10.91 -6.59
C TYR A 190 -1.66 -10.06 -7.86
N ASP A 191 -2.01 -8.78 -7.73
CA ASP A 191 -1.90 -7.78 -8.78
C ASP A 191 -0.86 -6.71 -8.39
N LEU A 192 -0.10 -6.21 -9.37
CA LEU A 192 0.87 -5.15 -9.14
C LEU A 192 0.65 -3.99 -10.12
N THR A 193 0.78 -2.78 -9.59
CA THR A 193 0.95 -1.57 -10.39
C THR A 193 2.40 -1.09 -10.23
N PHE A 194 3.18 -1.13 -11.31
CA PHE A 194 4.57 -0.68 -11.27
C PHE A 194 4.64 0.84 -11.28
N SER A 195 5.49 1.45 -10.46
CA SER A 195 5.44 2.89 -10.21
C SER A 195 6.60 3.60 -10.90
N TYR A 196 6.28 4.58 -11.74
CA TYR A 196 7.29 5.46 -12.31
C TYR A 196 7.91 6.33 -11.21
N ASN A 197 9.23 6.47 -11.23
CA ASN A 197 10.01 7.21 -10.24
C ASN A 197 10.75 8.42 -10.83
N GLY A 198 10.49 8.76 -12.10
CA GLY A 198 11.21 9.80 -12.84
C GLY A 198 12.41 9.29 -13.65
N HIS A 199 12.94 8.12 -13.31
CA HIS A 199 14.21 7.61 -13.83
C HIS A 199 14.16 6.15 -14.31
N ASN A 200 13.02 5.46 -14.15
CA ASN A 200 12.83 4.06 -14.51
C ASN A 200 11.86 3.87 -15.70
N TRP A 201 11.85 4.78 -16.67
CA TRP A 201 10.91 4.69 -17.80
C TRP A 201 11.09 3.40 -18.59
N ASN A 202 12.32 2.96 -18.87
CA ASN A 202 12.57 1.73 -19.64
C ASN A 202 11.95 0.49 -18.99
N ASP A 203 12.01 0.39 -17.66
CA ASP A 203 11.35 -0.69 -16.91
C ASP A 203 9.82 -0.56 -17.00
N CYS A 204 9.30 0.66 -16.90
CA CYS A 204 7.86 0.95 -17.01
C CYS A 204 7.32 0.59 -18.39
N GLU A 205 8.02 0.99 -19.44
CA GLU A 205 7.67 0.74 -20.84
C GLU A 205 7.74 -0.75 -21.16
N THR A 206 8.79 -1.44 -20.68
CA THR A 206 8.89 -2.90 -20.78
C THR A 206 7.69 -3.57 -20.12
N TYR A 207 7.29 -3.12 -18.93
CA TYR A 207 6.13 -3.70 -18.24
C TYR A 207 4.82 -3.40 -18.97
N LEU A 208 4.61 -2.18 -19.45
CA LEU A 208 3.45 -1.79 -20.26
C LEU A 208 3.32 -2.64 -21.53
N ASN A 209 4.42 -2.84 -22.26
CA ASN A 209 4.45 -3.66 -23.48
C ASN A 209 4.13 -5.14 -23.21
N ASN A 210 4.33 -5.60 -21.98
CA ASN A 210 3.92 -6.93 -21.53
C ASN A 210 2.53 -6.94 -20.85
N ASN A 211 1.65 -6.00 -21.20
CA ASN A 211 0.31 -5.84 -20.63
C ASN A 211 0.30 -5.59 -19.10
N GLY A 212 1.41 -5.10 -18.55
CA GLY A 212 1.47 -4.59 -17.19
C GLY A 212 0.75 -3.26 -17.04
N LYS A 213 0.56 -2.82 -15.79
CA LYS A 213 0.01 -1.50 -15.46
C LYS A 213 1.08 -0.69 -14.75
N ILE A 214 1.18 0.60 -15.09
CA ILE A 214 2.07 1.52 -14.36
C ILE A 214 1.29 2.65 -13.71
N SER A 215 1.85 3.27 -12.67
CA SER A 215 1.35 4.51 -12.09
C SER A 215 2.29 5.66 -12.40
N VAL A 216 1.75 6.79 -12.85
CA VAL A 216 2.49 8.04 -13.11
C VAL A 216 1.80 9.19 -12.37
N VAL A 217 2.59 10.04 -11.71
CA VAL A 217 2.10 11.22 -10.99
C VAL A 217 2.20 12.43 -11.91
N PHE A 218 1.08 13.12 -12.10
CA PHE A 218 0.98 14.35 -12.87
C PHE A 218 0.71 15.53 -11.95
N GLU A 219 1.22 16.70 -12.32
CA GLU A 219 1.15 17.92 -11.50
C GLU A 219 -0.29 18.38 -11.27
N ASN A 220 -1.00 18.83 -12.31
CA ASN A 220 -2.38 19.31 -12.17
C ASN A 220 -3.37 18.53 -13.05
N ARG A 221 -3.00 18.28 -14.31
CA ARG A 221 -3.88 17.66 -15.31
C ARG A 221 -3.45 16.23 -15.61
N ILE A 222 -4.42 15.32 -15.69
CA ILE A 222 -4.20 13.96 -16.19
C ILE A 222 -4.42 14.01 -17.71
N PRO A 223 -3.39 13.77 -18.55
CA PRO A 223 -3.57 13.74 -20.00
C PRO A 223 -4.34 12.49 -20.42
N LYS A 224 -4.83 12.43 -21.67
CA LYS A 224 -5.39 11.20 -22.27
C LYS A 224 -4.31 10.21 -22.65
N TYR A 225 -3.15 10.72 -23.09
CA TYR A 225 -1.98 9.91 -23.39
C TYR A 225 -0.72 10.51 -22.78
N TYR A 226 0.21 9.65 -22.36
CA TYR A 226 1.56 10.02 -21.95
C TYR A 226 2.54 9.05 -22.60
N ARG A 227 3.49 9.59 -23.38
CA ARG A 227 4.48 8.81 -24.14
C ARG A 227 3.85 7.74 -25.03
N GLY A 228 2.71 8.07 -25.66
CA GLY A 228 1.98 7.18 -26.56
C GLY A 228 1.06 6.15 -25.87
N TYR A 229 1.12 5.99 -24.55
CA TYR A 229 0.24 5.09 -23.81
C TYR A 229 -0.98 5.83 -23.29
N LYS A 230 -2.14 5.16 -23.31
CA LYS A 230 -3.38 5.67 -22.74
C LYS A 230 -3.25 5.82 -21.22
N VAL A 231 -3.77 6.93 -20.71
CA VAL A 231 -3.77 7.26 -19.29
C VAL A 231 -5.21 7.24 -18.76
N ASN A 232 -5.47 6.47 -17.72
CA ASN A 232 -6.74 6.46 -17.01
C ASN A 232 -6.64 7.28 -15.71
N ASP A 233 -7.72 7.98 -15.34
CA ASP A 233 -7.78 8.69 -14.06
C ASP A 233 -7.91 7.69 -12.90
N ALA A 234 -6.82 7.48 -12.17
CA ALA A 234 -6.74 6.56 -11.04
C ALA A 234 -7.02 7.26 -9.68
N ASN A 235 -7.63 8.44 -9.67
CA ASN A 235 -7.89 9.21 -8.44
C ASN A 235 -9.18 8.78 -7.70
N GLY A 236 -10.07 8.02 -8.34
CA GLY A 236 -11.32 7.50 -7.74
C GLY A 236 -11.11 6.48 -6.61
N TYR A 237 -10.84 5.22 -6.92
CA TYR A 237 -10.69 4.15 -5.93
C TYR A 237 -9.32 3.47 -6.05
N ASP A 238 -9.00 2.58 -5.10
CA ASP A 238 -7.66 1.97 -5.01
C ASP A 238 -7.51 0.61 -5.72
N MET A 239 -8.62 -0.02 -6.10
CA MET A 239 -8.71 -1.34 -6.76
C MET A 239 -8.10 -1.37 -8.18
N ARG A 240 -6.78 -1.20 -8.31
CA ARG A 240 -6.09 -1.20 -9.61
C ARG A 240 -6.14 -2.54 -10.34
N PHE A 241 -6.36 -3.63 -9.60
CA PHE A 241 -6.56 -4.96 -10.18
C PHE A 241 -7.81 -5.05 -11.09
N LEU A 242 -8.73 -4.08 -11.02
CA LEU A 242 -9.89 -3.98 -11.92
C LEU A 242 -9.64 -3.10 -13.16
N ASP A 243 -8.52 -2.39 -13.23
CA ASP A 243 -8.23 -1.55 -14.38
C ASP A 243 -7.79 -2.39 -15.59
N ASN A 244 -7.93 -1.77 -16.76
CA ASN A 244 -7.40 -2.30 -18.00
C ASN A 244 -5.88 -2.48 -17.91
N LYS A 245 -5.40 -3.54 -18.57
CA LYS A 245 -3.98 -3.85 -18.74
C LYS A 245 -3.37 -2.98 -19.85
N GLY A 246 -2.07 -2.72 -19.76
CA GLY A 246 -1.35 -1.92 -20.76
C GLY A 246 -1.65 -0.41 -20.70
N GLU A 247 -2.27 0.07 -19.62
CA GLU A 247 -2.60 1.48 -19.42
C GLU A 247 -1.80 2.10 -18.27
N ILE A 248 -1.70 3.43 -18.28
CA ILE A 248 -1.08 4.25 -17.24
C ILE A 248 -2.16 4.73 -16.26
N CYS A 249 -2.07 4.28 -15.01
CA CYS A 249 -2.80 4.81 -13.88
C CYS A 249 -2.30 6.23 -13.53
N GLY A 250 -2.97 7.25 -14.07
CA GLY A 250 -2.66 8.65 -13.82
C GLY A 250 -3.14 9.11 -12.45
N LEU A 251 -2.21 9.60 -11.63
CA LEU A 251 -2.47 10.10 -10.28
C LEU A 251 -2.15 11.59 -10.20
N LYS A 252 -2.96 12.35 -9.47
CA LYS A 252 -2.66 13.76 -9.20
C LYS A 252 -1.66 13.88 -8.06
N LEU A 253 -0.78 14.86 -8.17
CA LEU A 253 0.14 15.19 -7.09
C LEU A 253 -0.63 15.62 -5.84
N HIS A 254 -0.30 15.00 -4.71
CA HIS A 254 -0.75 15.46 -3.40
C HIS A 254 0.35 16.29 -2.75
N LYS A 255 -0.02 17.45 -2.23
CA LYS A 255 0.87 18.24 -1.37
C LYS A 255 1.12 17.49 -0.06
N VAL A 256 2.39 17.45 0.37
CA VAL A 256 2.84 16.72 1.56
C VAL A 256 3.44 17.66 2.60
N GLY A 257 3.46 17.24 3.86
CA GLY A 257 3.84 18.09 5.00
C GLY A 257 5.27 18.65 4.92
N SER A 258 6.19 17.95 4.24
CA SER A 258 7.56 18.42 3.98
C SER A 258 7.64 19.66 3.08
N GLN A 259 6.56 19.99 2.36
CA GLN A 259 6.47 21.16 1.49
C GLN A 259 5.89 22.38 2.18
N TYR A 260 5.83 22.37 3.50
CA TYR A 260 5.30 23.46 4.30
C TYR A 260 6.27 23.80 5.43
N ASP A 261 6.39 25.09 5.75
CA ASP A 261 7.08 25.51 6.96
C ASP A 261 6.21 25.26 8.21
N LYS A 262 6.78 25.53 9.39
CA LYS A 262 6.07 25.40 10.69
C LYS A 262 4.89 26.36 10.85
N TYR A 263 4.76 27.37 9.98
CA TYR A 263 3.68 28.34 9.96
C TYR A 263 2.59 27.97 8.94
N GLY A 264 2.79 26.90 8.16
CA GLY A 264 1.86 26.43 7.15
C GLY A 264 1.99 27.13 5.79
N HIS A 265 3.07 27.88 5.55
CA HIS A 265 3.35 28.44 4.22
C HIS A 265 3.88 27.36 3.28
N TYR A 266 3.39 27.36 2.05
CA TYR A 266 3.79 26.38 1.04
C TYR A 266 5.15 26.75 0.41
N LEU A 267 6.09 25.80 0.45
CA LEU A 267 7.47 25.97 0.01
C LEU A 267 7.73 25.53 -1.45
N GLY A 268 6.75 24.88 -2.08
CA GLY A 268 6.89 24.34 -3.44
C GLY A 268 7.33 22.87 -3.48
N ILE A 269 7.52 22.35 -4.69
CA ILE A 269 7.81 20.92 -4.95
C ILE A 269 9.31 20.64 -5.17
N GLY A 270 10.11 21.70 -5.38
CA GLY A 270 11.48 21.56 -5.85
C GLY A 270 11.55 21.04 -7.29
N ASP A 271 12.78 20.90 -7.80
CA ASP A 271 13.02 20.29 -9.10
C ASP A 271 13.03 18.75 -8.96
N THR A 272 12.23 18.06 -9.78
CA THR A 272 12.08 16.61 -9.71
C THR A 272 11.48 16.04 -10.97
N ASN A 273 12.02 14.90 -11.42
CA ASN A 273 11.46 14.11 -12.51
C ASN A 273 10.36 13.14 -12.05
N PHE A 274 10.13 13.01 -10.73
CA PHE A 274 9.10 12.12 -10.20
C PHE A 274 7.69 12.53 -10.63
N ILE A 275 7.50 13.81 -10.94
CA ILE A 275 6.22 14.40 -11.32
C ILE A 275 6.28 14.85 -12.77
N VAL A 276 5.33 14.39 -13.58
CA VAL A 276 5.15 14.88 -14.95
C VAL A 276 4.47 16.24 -14.90
N LYS A 277 5.15 17.24 -15.47
CA LYS A 277 4.69 18.64 -15.51
C LYS A 277 3.62 18.83 -16.59
N ASP A 278 2.77 19.83 -16.39
CA ASP A 278 1.66 20.07 -17.32
C ASP A 278 2.12 20.42 -18.75
N ASN A 279 3.35 20.96 -18.89
CA ASN A 279 3.99 21.34 -20.15
C ASN A 279 4.90 20.25 -20.73
N ASP A 280 4.91 19.04 -20.17
CA ASP A 280 5.68 17.92 -20.72
C ASP A 280 5.20 17.61 -22.14
N VAL A 281 6.13 17.61 -23.11
CA VAL A 281 5.87 17.40 -24.53
C VAL A 281 5.28 16.03 -24.85
N ASN A 282 5.40 15.07 -23.93
CA ASN A 282 4.87 13.72 -24.10
C ASN A 282 3.41 13.59 -23.65
N CYS A 283 2.82 14.64 -23.09
CA CYS A 283 1.42 14.69 -22.68
C CYS A 283 0.50 15.09 -23.84
N ILE A 284 -0.57 14.33 -24.06
CA ILE A 284 -1.64 14.65 -25.01
C ILE A 284 -2.96 14.72 -24.22
N TYR A 285 -3.56 15.92 -24.16
CA TYR A 285 -4.79 16.20 -23.39
C TYR A 285 -6.08 16.01 -24.20
#